data_AF-A0A968YIM3-F1
#
_entry.id   AF-A0A968YIM3-F1
#
_cell.length_a   1.000
_cell.length_b   1.000
_cell.length_c   1.000
_cell.angle_alpha   90.00
_cell.angle_beta   90.00
_cell.angle_gamma   90.00
#
_symmetry.space_group_name_H-M   'P 1'
#
loop_
_entity.id
_entity.type
_entity.pdbx_description
1 polymer ?
#
loop_
_entity_poly.entity_id
_entity_poly.type
_entity_poly.pdbx_seq_one_letter_code
_entity_poly.pdbx_strand_id
1 'polypeptide(L)'
;MTCIPSLSQVQLEILRIAKQHSGEMLHLSFETPIFDNGEPPIGYPSLIQELIDLGYIEVQFKQVLSDSSRFQRDSWQEYCANLELPSIRAWELWRDEFIASQEGSTHVLSPGEEFEDFSNAWIQEIRLRAAQPSKN
;
A
#
# COMPACT_ATOMS: atom_id res chain seq x y z
N MET A 1 -32.54 -5.16 12.44
CA MET A 1 -31.42 -4.40 13.03
C MET A 1 -30.52 -3.98 11.88
N THR A 2 -30.46 -2.70 11.56
CA THR A 2 -29.48 -2.17 10.60
C THR A 2 -28.13 -2.12 11.31
N CYS A 3 -27.29 -3.12 11.05
CA CYS A 3 -25.90 -3.10 11.50
C CYS A 3 -25.20 -2.02 10.66
N ILE A 4 -24.79 -0.91 11.30
CA ILE A 4 -23.92 0.06 10.64
C ILE A 4 -22.52 -0.53 10.74
N PRO A 5 -21.88 -0.93 9.62
CA PRO A 5 -20.53 -1.48 9.68
C PRO A 5 -19.57 -0.41 10.22
N SER A 6 -18.77 -0.78 11.22
CA SER A 6 -17.75 0.10 11.79
C SER A 6 -16.54 0.12 10.86
N LEU A 7 -16.59 0.98 9.84
CA LEU A 7 -15.47 1.19 8.92
C LEU A 7 -14.27 1.78 9.67
N SER A 8 -13.07 1.31 9.31
CA SER A 8 -11.81 1.91 9.75
C SER A 8 -11.62 3.32 9.20
N GLN A 9 -10.75 4.10 9.83
CA GLN A 9 -10.42 5.46 9.36
C GLN A 9 -9.88 5.47 7.92
N VAL A 10 -9.08 4.46 7.54
CA VAL A 10 -8.56 4.31 6.18
C VAL A 10 -9.70 4.08 5.18
N GLN A 11 -10.65 3.19 5.50
CA GLN A 11 -11.82 2.95 4.64
C GLN A 11 -12.67 4.20 4.47
N LEU A 12 -12.88 4.96 5.55
CA LEU A 12 -13.61 6.23 5.49
C LEU A 12 -12.90 7.26 4.62
N GLU A 13 -11.57 7.33 4.66
CA GLU A 13 -10.78 8.21 3.80
C GLU A 13 -10.88 7.83 2.33
N ILE A 14 -10.73 6.53 2.02
CA ILE A 14 -10.90 6.01 0.66
C ILE A 14 -12.28 6.41 0.11
N LEU A 15 -13.34 6.22 0.90
CA LEU A 15 -14.70 6.59 0.50
C LEU A 15 -14.87 8.09 0.34
N ARG A 16 -14.26 8.90 1.19
CA ARG A 16 -14.31 10.37 1.09
C ARG A 16 -13.69 10.82 -0.23
N ILE A 17 -12.48 10.36 -0.53
CA ILE A 17 -11.75 10.72 -1.74
C ILE A 17 -12.52 10.22 -2.97
N ALA A 18 -12.94 8.96 -2.98
CA ALA A 18 -13.69 8.38 -4.10
C ALA A 18 -15.00 9.13 -4.40
N LYS A 19 -15.66 9.69 -3.37
CA LYS A 19 -16.87 10.52 -3.54
C LYS A 19 -16.56 11.93 -4.01
N GLN A 20 -15.50 12.56 -3.47
CA GLN A 20 -15.04 13.88 -3.92
C GLN A 20 -14.69 13.84 -5.41
N HIS A 21 -14.13 12.73 -5.87
CA HIS A 21 -13.71 12.50 -7.25
C HIS A 21 -14.64 11.52 -7.99
N SER A 22 -15.96 11.65 -7.82
CA SER A 22 -16.96 10.68 -8.33
C SER A 22 -16.97 10.43 -9.85
N GLY A 23 -16.30 11.27 -10.64
CA GLY A 23 -16.10 11.08 -12.09
C GLY A 23 -14.77 10.43 -12.47
N GLU A 24 -13.89 10.19 -11.50
CA GLU A 24 -12.52 9.71 -11.71
C GLU A 24 -12.31 8.35 -11.05
N MET A 25 -11.28 7.65 -11.51
CA MET A 25 -10.84 6.40 -10.93
C MET A 25 -9.78 6.71 -9.88
N LEU A 26 -10.08 6.40 -8.61
CA LEU A 26 -9.08 6.43 -7.55
C LEU A 26 -8.11 5.27 -7.76
N HIS A 27 -6.81 5.58 -7.73
CA HIS A 27 -5.75 4.60 -7.82
C HIS A 27 -5.16 4.33 -6.44
N LEU A 28 -5.21 3.08 -5.99
CA LEU A 28 -4.60 2.61 -4.75
C LEU A 28 -3.52 1.58 -5.05
N SER A 29 -2.43 1.65 -4.30
CA SER A 29 -1.33 0.68 -4.34
C SER A 29 -1.16 0.09 -2.95
N PHE A 30 -1.22 -1.24 -2.85
CA PHE A 30 -0.98 -1.96 -1.60
C PHE A 30 0.25 -2.83 -1.75
N GLU A 31 1.15 -2.74 -0.78
CA GLU A 31 2.34 -3.59 -0.73
C GLU A 31 2.15 -4.72 0.26
N THR A 32 2.63 -5.90 -0.10
CA THR A 32 2.71 -7.05 0.80
C THR A 32 4.07 -7.70 0.63
N PRO A 33 4.79 -8.05 1.71
CA PRO A 33 6.10 -8.64 1.58
C PRO A 33 6.08 -9.96 0.81
N ILE A 34 7.10 -10.20 -0.01
CA ILE A 34 7.36 -11.52 -0.59
C ILE A 34 8.22 -12.30 0.39
N PHE A 35 7.64 -13.30 1.04
CA PHE A 35 8.37 -14.26 1.87
C PHE A 35 8.64 -15.52 1.05
N ASP A 36 9.92 -15.89 0.87
CA ASP A 36 10.36 -17.10 0.14
C ASP A 36 9.68 -17.28 -1.23
N ASN A 37 9.16 -18.49 -1.52
CA ASN A 37 8.37 -18.83 -2.72
C ASN A 37 6.91 -18.38 -2.60
N GLY A 38 6.65 -17.27 -1.89
CA GLY A 38 5.32 -16.79 -1.59
C GLY A 38 4.53 -16.52 -2.87
N GLU A 39 3.37 -17.15 -3.00
CA GLU A 39 2.47 -16.91 -4.13
C GLU A 39 1.93 -15.47 -4.10
N PRO A 40 1.61 -14.89 -5.27
CA PRO A 40 1.00 -13.58 -5.32
C PRO A 40 -0.37 -13.57 -4.64
N PRO A 41 -0.76 -12.46 -3.98
CA PRO A 41 -2.07 -12.34 -3.35
C PRO A 41 -3.21 -12.46 -4.36
N ILE A 42 -4.08 -13.46 -4.15
CA ILE A 42 -5.18 -13.77 -5.07
C ILE A 42 -6.37 -12.81 -4.86
N GLY A 43 -6.72 -12.51 -3.60
CA GLY A 43 -7.85 -11.65 -3.22
C GLY A 43 -7.51 -10.17 -3.13
N TYR A 44 -8.50 -9.33 -2.83
CA TYR A 44 -8.26 -7.93 -2.47
C TYR A 44 -7.74 -7.84 -1.03
N PRO A 45 -7.00 -6.78 -0.67
CA PRO A 45 -6.75 -6.45 0.73
C PRO A 45 -8.08 -6.39 1.49
N SER A 46 -8.12 -6.93 2.72
CA SER A 46 -9.38 -7.10 3.47
C SER A 46 -10.19 -5.81 3.61
N LEU A 47 -9.50 -4.67 3.78
CA LEU A 47 -10.15 -3.35 3.86
C LEU A 47 -10.88 -2.95 2.57
N ILE A 48 -10.37 -3.37 1.40
CA ILE A 48 -10.99 -3.14 0.10
C ILE A 48 -12.10 -4.15 -0.14
N GLN A 49 -11.88 -5.42 0.19
CA GLN A 49 -12.89 -6.47 0.06
C GLN A 49 -14.18 -6.10 0.82
N GLU A 50 -14.06 -5.62 2.06
CA GLU A 50 -15.22 -5.20 2.86
C GLU A 50 -15.98 -4.03 2.20
N LEU A 51 -15.28 -3.06 1.61
CA LEU A 51 -15.94 -1.95 0.89
C LEU A 51 -16.68 -2.41 -0.37
N ILE A 52 -16.16 -3.44 -1.05
CA ILE A 52 -16.83 -4.08 -2.19
C ILE A 52 -18.06 -4.84 -1.72
N ASP A 53 -17.93 -5.65 -0.66
CA ASP A 53 -19.01 -6.48 -0.12
C ASP A 53 -20.19 -5.64 0.39
N LEU A 54 -19.88 -4.45 0.94
CA LEU A 54 -20.87 -3.45 1.37
C LEU A 54 -21.45 -2.62 0.21
N GLY A 55 -20.95 -2.80 -1.02
CA GLY A 55 -21.38 -2.07 -2.20
C GLY A 55 -21.07 -0.58 -2.16
N TYR A 56 -20.03 -0.16 -1.43
CA TYR A 56 -19.63 1.26 -1.36
C TYR A 56 -18.68 1.68 -2.47
N ILE A 57 -17.95 0.73 -3.06
CA ILE A 57 -17.03 0.97 -4.16
C ILE A 57 -17.23 -0.06 -5.27
N GLU A 58 -16.82 0.32 -6.47
CA GLU A 58 -16.70 -0.57 -7.62
C GLU A 58 -15.23 -0.60 -8.07
N VAL A 59 -14.63 -1.79 -8.10
CA VAL A 59 -13.29 -1.98 -8.66
C VAL A 59 -13.40 -2.23 -10.16
N GLN A 60 -12.62 -1.50 -10.95
CA GLN A 60 -12.59 -1.63 -12.42
C GLN A 60 -11.32 -2.33 -12.90
N PHE A 61 -10.24 -2.24 -12.11
CA PHE A 61 -8.95 -2.81 -12.48
C PHE A 61 -8.24 -3.31 -11.22
N LYS A 62 -7.64 -4.49 -11.35
CA LYS A 62 -6.72 -5.06 -10.38
C LYS A 62 -5.54 -5.66 -11.14
N GLN A 63 -4.33 -5.36 -10.68
CA GLN A 63 -3.12 -6.04 -11.10
C GLN A 63 -2.25 -6.34 -9.89
N VAL A 64 -1.52 -7.45 -9.96
CA VAL A 64 -0.50 -7.82 -8.97
C VAL A 64 0.82 -7.97 -9.69
N LEU A 65 1.86 -7.33 -9.16
CA LEU A 65 3.22 -7.32 -9.71
C LEU A 65 4.22 -7.64 -8.59
N SER A 66 5.33 -8.29 -8.93
CA SER A 66 6.50 -8.35 -8.05
C SER A 66 7.44 -7.21 -8.44
N ASP A 67 7.78 -6.35 -7.48
CA ASP A 67 8.72 -5.24 -7.68
C ASP A 67 9.39 -4.88 -6.35
N SER A 68 10.42 -4.04 -6.38
CA SER A 68 11.02 -3.48 -5.17
C SER A 68 10.01 -2.61 -4.42
N SER A 69 10.01 -2.69 -3.08
CA SER A 69 9.10 -1.95 -2.20
C SER A 69 9.17 -0.44 -2.49
N ARG A 70 8.04 0.15 -2.89
CA ARG A 70 7.95 1.60 -3.09
C ARG A 70 7.96 2.31 -1.76
N PHE A 71 7.38 1.72 -0.72
CA PHE A 71 7.47 2.28 0.63
C PHE A 71 8.92 2.51 1.08
N GLN A 72 9.79 1.51 0.88
CA GLN A 72 11.21 1.67 1.19
C GLN A 72 11.90 2.70 0.28
N ARG A 73 11.62 2.67 -1.02
CA ARG A 73 12.19 3.62 -1.99
C ARG A 73 11.81 5.06 -1.69
N ASP A 74 10.54 5.33 -1.39
CA ASP A 74 10.02 6.65 -1.07
C ASP A 74 10.62 7.15 0.25
N SER A 75 10.70 6.28 1.27
CA SER A 75 11.37 6.58 2.54
C SER A 75 12.86 6.90 2.35
N TRP A 76 13.56 6.13 1.52
CA TRP A 76 14.97 6.40 1.18
C TRP A 76 15.13 7.73 0.44
N GLN A 77 14.25 8.04 -0.51
CA GLN A 77 14.26 9.31 -1.23
C GLN A 77 14.03 10.49 -0.29
N GLU A 78 13.11 10.37 0.65
CA GLU A 78 12.86 11.39 1.68
C GLU A 78 14.09 11.59 2.58
N TYR A 79 14.74 10.50 3.00
CA TYR A 79 16.00 10.56 3.75
C TYR A 79 17.10 11.27 2.95
N CYS A 80 17.20 10.96 1.66
CA CYS A 80 18.20 11.55 0.77
C CYS A 80 17.96 13.03 0.43
N ALA A 81 16.74 13.54 0.61
CA ALA A 81 16.38 14.91 0.22
C ALA A 81 17.25 15.99 0.88
N ASN A 82 17.87 15.68 2.02
CA ASN A 82 18.74 16.60 2.77
C ASN A 82 20.24 16.29 2.63
N LEU A 83 20.62 15.31 1.81
CA LEU A 83 22.01 14.93 1.58
C LEU A 83 22.55 15.64 0.33
N GLU A 84 23.85 15.95 0.33
CA GLU A 84 24.52 16.44 -0.89
C GLU A 84 24.47 15.38 -2.01
N LEU A 85 24.72 14.10 -1.65
CA LEU A 85 24.66 12.95 -2.53
C LEU A 85 24.30 11.67 -1.74
N PRO A 86 23.50 10.75 -2.32
CA PRO A 86 23.32 9.40 -1.80
C PRO A 86 24.67 8.65 -1.73
N SER A 87 24.85 7.82 -0.70
CA SER A 87 26.09 7.03 -0.52
C SER A 87 25.84 5.73 0.24
N ILE A 88 26.76 4.77 0.13
CA ILE A 88 26.71 3.49 0.87
C ILE A 88 26.56 3.72 2.38
N ARG A 89 27.30 4.67 2.94
CA ARG A 89 27.21 4.98 4.37
C ARG A 89 25.85 5.57 4.76
N ALA A 90 25.28 6.44 3.92
CA ALA A 90 23.95 6.97 4.14
C ALA A 90 22.89 5.87 4.08
N TRP A 91 23.07 4.91 3.15
CA TRP A 91 22.22 3.74 3.03
C TRP A 91 22.24 2.87 4.29
N GLU A 92 23.43 2.57 4.82
CA GLU A 92 23.59 1.80 6.06
C GLU A 92 22.88 2.49 7.24
N LEU A 93 23.07 3.81 7.40
CA LEU A 93 22.43 4.57 8.48
C LEU A 93 20.91 4.60 8.35
N TRP A 94 20.39 4.90 7.15
CA TRP A 94 18.96 4.87 6.89
C TRP A 94 18.38 3.47 7.13
N ARG A 95 19.07 2.41 6.70
CA ARG A 95 18.60 1.03 6.89
C ARG A 95 18.47 0.69 8.37
N ASP A 96 19.44 1.05 9.19
CA ASP A 96 19.40 0.81 10.64
C ASP A 96 18.22 1.57 11.29
N GLU A 97 18.04 2.84 10.94
CA GLU A 97 16.91 3.66 11.41
C GLU A 97 15.56 3.11 10.94
N PHE A 98 15.48 2.72 9.67
CA PHE A 98 14.29 2.14 9.07
C PHE A 98 13.92 0.84 9.77
N ILE A 99 14.85 -0.10 9.91
CA ILE A 99 14.61 -1.39 10.58
C ILE A 99 14.17 -1.17 12.04
N ALA A 100 14.84 -0.26 12.78
CA ALA A 100 14.47 0.06 14.14
C ALA A 100 13.04 0.65 14.23
N SER A 101 12.63 1.48 13.25
CA SER A 101 11.27 2.03 13.21
C SER A 101 10.17 0.98 13.01
N GLN A 102 10.52 -0.21 12.52
CA GLN A 102 9.58 -1.31 12.26
C GLN A 102 9.44 -2.27 13.45
N GLU A 103 10.10 -2.01 14.58
CA GLU A 103 10.02 -2.87 15.77
C GLU A 103 8.56 -3.00 16.26
N GLY A 104 8.07 -4.25 16.36
CA GLY A 104 6.69 -4.56 16.72
C GLY A 104 5.70 -4.67 15.55
N SER A 105 6.14 -4.42 14.31
CA SER A 105 5.33 -4.65 13.12
C SER A 105 5.27 -6.15 12.78
N THR A 106 4.09 -6.67 12.41
CA THR A 106 3.92 -8.09 12.08
C THR A 106 4.52 -8.50 10.73
N HIS A 107 4.82 -7.51 9.89
CA HIS A 107 5.29 -7.70 8.51
C HIS A 107 6.44 -6.74 8.21
N VAL A 108 7.66 -7.11 8.60
CA VAL A 108 8.85 -6.27 8.41
C VAL A 108 9.49 -6.60 7.06
N LEU A 109 9.48 -5.63 6.14
CA LEU A 109 10.35 -5.62 4.97
C LEU A 109 11.71 -5.09 5.41
N SER A 110 12.72 -5.95 5.51
CA SER A 110 14.09 -5.53 5.85
C SER A 110 14.88 -5.25 4.57
N PRO A 111 15.29 -3.99 4.31
CA PRO A 111 16.18 -3.69 3.19
C PRO A 111 17.48 -4.48 3.31
N GLY A 112 18.07 -4.83 2.17
CA GLY A 112 19.28 -5.61 2.08
C GLY A 112 20.55 -4.82 2.39
N GLU A 113 21.66 -5.55 2.43
CA GLU A 113 22.96 -4.99 2.82
C GLU A 113 23.60 -4.14 1.71
N GLU A 114 23.36 -4.51 0.45
CA GLU A 114 23.89 -3.82 -0.72
C GLU A 114 23.21 -2.45 -0.93
N PHE A 115 23.92 -1.53 -1.59
CA PHE A 115 23.43 -0.17 -1.81
C PHE A 115 22.14 -0.17 -2.63
N GLU A 116 21.09 0.45 -2.09
CA GLU A 116 19.75 0.50 -2.70
C GLU A 116 19.12 -0.88 -2.94
N ASP A 117 19.52 -1.89 -2.15
CA ASP A 117 18.93 -3.21 -2.15
C ASP A 117 17.59 -3.22 -1.40
N PHE A 118 16.56 -2.73 -2.07
CA PHE A 118 15.19 -2.72 -1.55
C PHE A 118 14.57 -4.11 -1.56
N SER A 119 13.84 -4.44 -0.50
CA SER A 119 13.08 -5.69 -0.41
C SER A 119 12.06 -5.80 -1.54
N ASN A 120 11.88 -7.01 -2.08
CA ASN A 120 10.81 -7.29 -3.03
C ASN A 120 9.45 -7.40 -2.33
N ALA A 121 8.43 -6.84 -2.96
CA ALA A 121 7.06 -6.83 -2.49
C ALA A 121 6.08 -7.19 -3.62
N TRP A 122 4.99 -7.86 -3.26
CA TRP A 122 3.81 -7.93 -4.10
C TRP A 122 3.10 -6.58 -4.06
N ILE A 123 3.05 -5.91 -5.20
CA ILE A 123 2.35 -4.64 -5.38
C ILE A 123 0.99 -4.93 -6.01
N GLN A 124 -0.08 -4.69 -5.26
CA GLN A 124 -1.45 -4.76 -5.75
C GLN A 124 -1.94 -3.37 -6.15
N GLU A 125 -2.03 -3.14 -7.46
CA GLU A 125 -2.56 -1.92 -8.04
C GLU A 125 -4.06 -2.07 -8.27
N ILE A 126 -4.86 -1.20 -7.66
CA ILE A 126 -6.32 -1.25 -7.68
C ILE A 126 -6.85 0.09 -8.16
N ARG A 127 -7.67 0.07 -9.22
CA ARG A 127 -8.44 1.26 -9.63
C ARG A 127 -9.91 1.06 -9.30
N LEU A 128 -10.44 2.00 -8.52
CA LEU A 128 -11.80 1.93 -8.01
C LEU A 128 -12.50 3.28 -8.08
N ARG A 129 -13.82 3.26 -7.92
CA ARG A 129 -14.65 4.46 -7.77
C ARG A 129 -15.72 4.23 -6.71
N ALA A 130 -16.32 5.30 -6.21
CA ALA A 130 -17.50 5.17 -5.36
C ALA A 130 -18.64 4.52 -6.16
N ALA A 131 -19.34 3.57 -5.55
CA ALA A 131 -20.53 2.99 -6.14
C ALA A 131 -21.63 4.06 -6.24
N GLN A 132 -22.29 4.14 -7.40
CA GLN A 132 -23.45 5.01 -7.56
C GLN A 132 -24.66 4.35 -6.90
N PRO A 133 -25.48 5.08 -6.13
CA PRO A 133 -26.73 4.53 -5.64
C PRO A 133 -27.59 4.11 -6.84
N SER A 134 -27.96 2.83 -6.89
CA SER A 134 -28.86 2.31 -7.91
C SER A 134 -30.19 3.05 -7.80
N LYS A 135 -30.64 3.70 -8.87
CA LYS A 135 -32.01 4.20 -8.97
C LYS A 135 -32.94 2.98 -9.12
N ASN A 136 -33.28 2.34 -8.00
CA ASN A 136 -34.41 1.40 -7.94
C ASN A 136 -35.61 2.13 -7.34
#